data_AF-A0A357FXV0-F1
#
_entry.id   AF-A0A357FXV0-F1
#
_cell.length_a   1.000
_cell.length_b   1.000
_cell.length_c   1.000
_cell.angle_alpha   90.00
_cell.angle_beta   90.00
_cell.angle_gamma   90.00
#
_symmetry.space_group_name_H-M   'P 1'
#
loop_
_entity.id
_entity.type
_entity.pdbx_description
1 polymer ?
#
loop_
_entity_poly.entity_id
_entity_poly.type
_entity_poly.pdbx_seq_one_letter_code
_entity_poly.pdbx_strand_id
1 'polypeptide(L)'
;MRFHFNILLLFVTALLASCVDVPQAKYRDALALPEDAHPSPMMFSQLKMALPPGSDVGYMTKSGGGVDGFFMKPANRNLLRDGISQKDIERVFEETLEGQGYDVVDTVNVIFPDEELDEFLRSEYRVGGKIIEARMDGKEKASTPILGGLGFGREGIEGELYLKIEWGVYDTLRQRVVYKTVTEGTGKVNRRDPEGMTLLVNAAFEMAAHNLGADKEFHDLLVSGTKPQSWPLPKKQDDRPMKYEAEEEVELPAKPLSSTPLPQFIDNARQTVVMIEGGVGHGSGFFISQDGHILTNAHVVGNAQRVRVVTSKRKEKLVAQVLRAQPARDVALLKLEEIPDDLKITTLPIRTEWPGVTEDVYALGTPISKKLQDTVTKGIVSAHRKKFRMHGARLDIIQADVDIHGGNSGGPLLDRNGNIVAISVAGMSFGDPNADFSTGLNYFIPIGDALEKLDIGIEDGEKSQGAFDTSAMAPAKSLNVGPPVQLAPR
;
A
#
# COMPACT_ATOMS: atom_id res chain seq x y z
N MET A 1 61.57 -23.40 64.85
CA MET A 1 62.66 -23.72 63.89
C MET A 1 62.06 -24.61 62.80
N ARG A 2 62.06 -24.12 61.55
CA ARG A 2 61.77 -24.81 60.27
C ARG A 2 60.33 -25.30 59.97
N PHE A 3 59.54 -24.40 59.36
CA PHE A 3 58.43 -24.75 58.47
C PHE A 3 58.97 -25.14 57.10
N HIS A 4 58.48 -26.25 56.54
CA HIS A 4 58.84 -26.77 55.22
C HIS A 4 57.95 -26.17 54.12
N PHE A 5 58.62 -25.74 53.04
CA PHE A 5 58.24 -25.72 51.63
C PHE A 5 56.78 -26.07 51.25
N ASN A 6 56.10 -25.12 50.59
CA ASN A 6 55.29 -25.38 49.39
C ASN A 6 55.09 -24.07 48.61
N ILE A 7 56.15 -23.66 47.91
CA ILE A 7 56.08 -22.73 46.77
C ILE A 7 55.78 -23.60 45.56
N LEU A 8 54.51 -23.96 45.34
CA LEU A 8 54.04 -24.52 44.07
C LEU A 8 52.51 -24.51 43.97
N LEU A 9 51.87 -23.35 44.08
CA LEU A 9 50.46 -23.22 43.65
C LEU A 9 50.07 -21.76 43.37
N LEU A 10 50.76 -21.11 42.43
CA LEU A 10 50.40 -19.76 41.96
C LEU A 10 50.75 -19.59 40.48
N PHE A 11 50.51 -20.62 39.66
CA PHE A 11 50.65 -20.51 38.19
C PHE A 11 49.81 -21.57 37.46
N VAL A 12 48.51 -21.65 37.76
CA VAL A 12 47.51 -22.19 36.82
C VAL A 12 46.20 -21.42 37.03
N THR A 13 46.20 -20.10 36.79
CA THR A 13 44.99 -19.46 36.28
C THR A 13 44.95 -19.80 34.80
N ALA A 14 44.45 -21.00 34.51
CA ALA A 14 44.10 -21.38 33.15
C ALA A 14 43.17 -20.30 32.61
N LEU A 15 43.58 -19.72 31.48
CA LEU A 15 42.78 -18.92 30.58
C LEU A 15 41.50 -19.69 30.25
N LEU A 16 40.46 -19.54 31.05
CA LEU A 16 39.09 -19.70 30.58
C LEU A 16 38.79 -18.42 29.82
N ALA A 17 39.34 -18.31 28.60
CA ALA A 17 38.70 -17.55 27.57
C ALA A 17 37.32 -18.19 27.41
N SER A 18 36.32 -17.63 28.08
CA SER A 18 34.93 -18.01 27.89
C SER A 18 34.58 -17.64 26.45
N CYS A 19 34.82 -18.55 25.51
CA CYS A 19 34.21 -18.51 24.19
C CYS A 19 32.72 -18.42 24.42
N VAL A 20 32.09 -17.37 23.91
CA VAL A 20 30.64 -17.33 23.85
C VAL A 20 30.20 -18.38 22.85
N ASP A 21 29.37 -19.31 23.29
CA ASP A 21 28.77 -20.31 22.43
C ASP A 21 27.72 -19.61 21.55
N VAL A 22 28.05 -19.44 20.26
CA VAL A 22 27.12 -18.88 19.27
C VAL A 22 26.22 -20.03 18.79
N PRO A 23 24.89 -19.96 19.03
CA PRO A 23 23.99 -21.03 18.60
C PRO A 23 24.06 -21.27 17.09
N GLN A 24 24.05 -22.54 16.71
CA GLN A 24 24.04 -22.94 15.30
C GLN A 24 22.60 -23.28 14.90
N ALA A 25 22.00 -22.44 14.06
CA ALA A 25 20.67 -22.68 13.52
C ALA A 25 20.68 -23.93 12.64
N LYS A 26 19.56 -24.67 12.63
CA LYS A 26 19.39 -25.83 11.75
C LYS A 26 18.90 -25.35 10.37
N TYR A 27 19.57 -25.79 9.31
CA TYR A 27 19.11 -25.58 7.94
C TYR A 27 17.93 -26.51 7.63
N ARG A 28 16.88 -25.98 7.01
CA ARG A 28 15.70 -26.74 6.59
C ARG A 28 15.74 -26.95 5.08
N ASP A 29 15.37 -28.14 4.62
CA ASP A 29 15.29 -28.44 3.19
C ASP A 29 14.17 -27.63 2.53
N ALA A 30 14.44 -27.10 1.34
CA ALA A 30 13.44 -26.35 0.57
C ALA A 30 12.26 -27.25 0.16
N LEU A 31 11.06 -26.68 0.14
CA LEU A 31 9.85 -27.36 -0.28
C LEU A 31 9.69 -27.24 -1.80
N ALA A 32 9.45 -28.36 -2.48
CA ALA A 32 9.27 -28.37 -3.92
C ALA A 32 7.94 -27.72 -4.32
N LEU A 33 7.96 -26.89 -5.35
CA LEU A 33 6.77 -26.33 -5.97
C LEU A 33 6.22 -27.30 -7.04
N PRO A 34 4.89 -27.53 -7.08
CA PRO A 34 4.26 -28.19 -8.22
C PRO A 34 4.60 -27.48 -9.54
N GLU A 35 4.74 -28.23 -10.65
CA GLU A 35 5.07 -27.65 -11.97
C GLU A 35 4.01 -26.66 -12.49
N ASP A 36 2.78 -26.77 -12.01
CA ASP A 36 1.63 -25.91 -12.32
C ASP A 36 1.35 -24.84 -11.24
N ALA A 37 2.22 -24.72 -10.25
CA ALA A 37 2.04 -23.73 -9.20
C ALA A 37 2.26 -22.31 -9.72
N HIS A 38 1.37 -21.41 -9.30
CA HIS A 38 1.49 -19.96 -9.50
C HIS A 38 1.53 -19.29 -8.13
N PRO A 39 2.71 -19.16 -7.50
CA PRO A 39 2.83 -18.53 -6.19
C PRO A 39 2.32 -17.09 -6.23
N SER A 40 1.59 -16.68 -5.19
CA SER A 40 1.17 -15.28 -5.02
C SER A 40 2.39 -14.37 -4.92
N PRO A 41 2.45 -13.28 -5.71
CA PRO A 41 3.57 -12.35 -5.70
C PRO A 41 3.72 -11.71 -4.33
N MET A 42 4.93 -11.76 -3.79
CA MET A 42 5.27 -11.17 -2.51
C MET A 42 6.41 -10.16 -2.60
N MET A 43 6.47 -9.23 -1.66
CA MET A 43 7.52 -8.22 -1.59
C MET A 43 8.09 -8.15 -0.17
N PHE A 44 9.40 -7.99 -0.06
CA PHE A 44 10.03 -7.71 1.21
C PHE A 44 9.75 -6.26 1.63
N SER A 45 9.39 -6.04 2.90
CA SER A 45 9.05 -4.69 3.38
C SER A 45 10.18 -4.04 4.16
N GLN A 46 10.75 -4.75 5.13
CA GLN A 46 11.83 -4.23 6.00
C GLN A 46 12.27 -5.28 7.01
N LEU A 47 13.52 -5.13 7.47
CA LEU A 47 14.05 -5.80 8.65
C LEU A 47 14.19 -4.78 9.79
N LYS A 48 13.49 -5.00 10.91
CA LYS A 48 13.62 -4.16 12.10
C LYS A 48 14.48 -4.82 13.15
N MET A 49 15.39 -4.07 13.75
CA MET A 49 16.08 -4.52 14.96
C MET A 49 15.22 -4.25 16.20
N ALA A 50 14.84 -5.30 16.92
CA ALA A 50 14.02 -5.19 18.12
C ALA A 50 14.73 -5.68 19.38
N LEU A 51 16.02 -5.39 19.45
CA LEU A 51 16.85 -5.58 20.61
C LEU A 51 16.74 -4.36 21.53
N PRO A 52 16.41 -4.53 22.83
CA PRO A 52 16.36 -3.43 23.79
C PRO A 52 17.65 -2.59 23.79
N PRO A 53 17.59 -1.27 24.05
CA PRO A 53 18.79 -0.46 24.24
C PRO A 53 19.70 -1.06 25.31
N GLY A 54 21.02 -1.11 25.03
CA GLY A 54 22.01 -1.69 25.94
C GLY A 54 22.11 -3.22 25.88
N SER A 55 21.37 -3.90 25.00
CA SER A 55 21.54 -5.35 24.80
C SER A 55 22.96 -5.69 24.36
N ASP A 56 23.59 -6.57 25.13
CA ASP A 56 24.82 -7.26 24.76
C ASP A 56 24.47 -8.37 23.75
N VAL A 57 25.16 -8.38 22.63
CA VAL A 57 24.95 -9.36 21.55
C VAL A 57 26.15 -10.28 21.39
N GLY A 58 27.17 -10.18 22.24
CA GLY A 58 28.36 -11.03 22.19
C GLY A 58 29.66 -10.29 22.46
N TYR A 59 30.78 -10.79 21.96
CA TYR A 59 32.08 -10.13 22.16
C TYR A 59 32.88 -10.02 20.86
N MET A 60 33.71 -8.99 20.83
CA MET A 60 34.78 -8.80 19.85
C MET A 60 36.13 -8.96 20.54
N THR A 61 36.94 -9.88 20.03
CA THR A 61 38.32 -10.08 20.49
C THR A 61 39.29 -9.33 19.58
N LYS A 62 40.10 -8.43 20.14
CA LYS A 62 41.11 -7.71 19.36
C LYS A 62 42.39 -8.54 19.27
N SER A 63 42.84 -8.86 18.06
CA SER A 63 44.12 -9.52 17.83
C SER A 63 45.19 -8.50 17.40
N GLY A 64 46.15 -8.24 18.26
CA GLY A 64 47.29 -7.36 18.01
C GLY A 64 48.38 -7.57 19.06
N GLY A 65 49.63 -7.74 18.63
CA GLY A 65 50.77 -8.05 19.50
C GLY A 65 51.08 -6.92 20.48
N GLY A 66 50.65 -7.10 21.73
CA GLY A 66 50.86 -6.18 22.85
C GLY A 66 50.01 -6.65 24.04
N VAL A 67 50.23 -6.07 25.23
CA VAL A 67 49.46 -6.37 26.46
C VAL A 67 47.94 -6.15 26.31
N ASP A 68 47.50 -5.47 25.25
CA ASP A 68 46.09 -5.26 24.89
C ASP A 68 45.45 -6.41 24.07
N GLY A 69 46.23 -7.41 23.65
CA GLY A 69 45.78 -8.52 22.78
C GLY A 69 44.87 -9.57 23.46
N PHE A 70 44.43 -9.32 24.69
CA PHE A 70 43.60 -10.22 25.49
C PHE A 70 42.28 -9.60 25.98
N PHE A 71 41.96 -8.36 25.62
CA PHE A 71 40.72 -7.72 26.08
C PHE A 71 39.55 -8.03 25.14
N MET A 72 38.56 -8.77 25.66
CA MET A 72 37.24 -8.91 25.05
C MET A 72 36.47 -7.60 25.19
N LYS A 73 35.94 -7.06 24.08
CA LYS A 73 35.02 -5.92 24.09
C LYS A 73 33.59 -6.41 23.85
N PRO A 74 32.58 -5.96 24.60
CA PRO A 74 31.20 -6.33 24.33
C PRO A 74 30.78 -5.82 22.94
N ALA A 75 30.27 -6.73 22.12
CA ALA A 75 29.54 -6.40 20.90
C ALA A 75 28.14 -5.95 21.31
N ASN A 76 27.72 -4.78 20.86
CA ASN A 76 26.40 -4.23 21.18
C ASN A 76 25.54 -4.10 19.92
N ARG A 77 24.25 -3.85 20.11
CA ARG A 77 23.29 -3.72 19.01
C ARG A 77 23.66 -2.70 17.93
N ASN A 78 24.47 -1.67 18.24
CA ASN A 78 24.84 -0.66 17.24
C ASN A 78 25.80 -1.26 16.21
N LEU A 79 26.71 -2.14 16.64
CA LEU A 79 27.62 -2.83 15.74
C LEU A 79 26.85 -3.69 14.72
N LEU A 80 25.79 -4.38 15.15
CA LEU A 80 24.89 -5.10 14.24
C LEU A 80 24.16 -4.16 13.30
N ARG A 81 23.65 -3.03 13.83
CA ARG A 81 22.93 -2.04 13.03
C ARG A 81 23.80 -1.47 11.91
N ASP A 82 25.09 -1.25 12.17
CA ASP A 82 26.02 -0.69 11.19
C ASP A 82 26.32 -1.68 10.05
N GLY A 83 26.15 -2.99 10.28
CA GLY A 83 26.22 -4.02 9.24
C GLY A 83 24.89 -4.30 8.51
N ILE A 84 23.78 -3.67 8.91
CA ILE A 84 22.48 -3.84 8.24
C ILE A 84 22.31 -2.75 7.19
N SER A 85 22.42 -3.15 5.93
CA SER A 85 22.02 -2.33 4.78
C SER A 85 20.65 -2.79 4.29
N GLN A 86 19.65 -1.91 4.32
CA GLN A 86 18.28 -2.28 3.92
C GLN A 86 18.23 -2.81 2.48
N LYS A 87 18.99 -2.21 1.56
CA LYS A 87 19.06 -2.64 0.15
C LYS A 87 19.71 -4.01 -0.02
N ASP A 88 20.74 -4.32 0.77
CA ASP A 88 21.41 -5.62 0.67
C ASP A 88 20.56 -6.73 1.30
N ILE A 89 19.85 -6.44 2.39
CA ILE A 89 18.90 -7.38 3.01
C ILE A 89 17.73 -7.69 2.07
N GLU A 90 17.21 -6.68 1.39
CA GLU A 90 16.15 -6.84 0.40
C GLU A 90 16.61 -7.73 -0.75
N ARG A 91 17.77 -7.44 -1.35
CA ARG A 91 18.37 -8.28 -2.38
C ARG A 91 18.60 -9.72 -1.93
N VAL A 92 19.16 -9.92 -0.73
CA VAL A 92 19.39 -11.27 -0.18
C VAL A 92 18.05 -12.00 -0.01
N PHE A 93 17.00 -11.33 0.45
CA PHE A 93 15.67 -11.93 0.57
C PHE A 93 15.13 -12.35 -0.81
N GLU A 94 15.18 -11.46 -1.79
CA GLU A 94 14.74 -11.70 -3.17
C GLU A 94 15.48 -12.91 -3.75
N GLU A 95 16.81 -12.88 -3.82
CA GLU A 95 17.64 -13.95 -4.39
C GLU A 95 17.40 -15.30 -3.68
N THR A 96 17.22 -15.30 -2.36
CA THR A 96 17.01 -16.53 -1.59
C THR A 96 15.66 -17.16 -1.88
N LEU A 97 14.58 -16.37 -1.90
CA LEU A 97 13.22 -16.89 -2.06
C LEU A 97 12.90 -17.19 -3.53
N GLU A 98 13.40 -16.39 -4.47
CA GLU A 98 13.36 -16.72 -5.90
C GLU A 98 14.13 -18.01 -6.21
N GLY A 99 15.28 -18.22 -5.55
CA GLY A 99 16.05 -19.47 -5.65
C GLY A 99 15.28 -20.71 -5.17
N GLN A 100 14.22 -20.52 -4.38
CA GLN A 100 13.28 -21.57 -3.96
C GLN A 100 12.01 -21.62 -4.85
N GLY A 101 11.93 -20.77 -5.86
CA GLY A 101 10.86 -20.70 -6.87
C GLY A 101 9.65 -19.84 -6.50
N TYR A 102 9.72 -19.04 -5.42
CA TYR A 102 8.65 -18.10 -5.10
C TYR A 102 8.64 -16.90 -6.07
N ASP A 103 7.45 -16.34 -6.32
CA ASP A 103 7.29 -15.06 -7.04
C ASP A 103 7.58 -13.90 -6.08
N VAL A 104 8.79 -13.35 -6.17
CA VAL A 104 9.18 -12.16 -5.42
C VAL A 104 9.20 -10.98 -6.38
N VAL A 105 8.56 -9.89 -5.97
CA VAL A 105 8.55 -8.63 -6.72
C VAL A 105 9.92 -7.98 -6.56
N ASP A 106 10.65 -7.85 -7.66
CA ASP A 106 11.93 -7.15 -7.73
C ASP A 106 11.69 -5.64 -7.75
N THR A 107 12.11 -4.95 -6.68
CA THR A 107 12.08 -3.48 -6.65
C THR A 107 13.47 -2.87 -6.76
N VAL A 108 14.53 -3.68 -6.65
CA VAL A 108 15.91 -3.23 -6.50
C VAL A 108 16.62 -3.11 -7.84
N ASN A 109 16.28 -3.96 -8.82
CA ASN A 109 16.87 -3.95 -10.15
C ASN A 109 16.02 -3.20 -11.19
N VAL A 110 14.88 -2.65 -10.79
CA VAL A 110 14.03 -1.84 -11.67
C VAL A 110 14.70 -0.48 -11.91
N ILE A 111 15.04 -0.23 -13.18
CA ILE A 111 15.80 0.97 -13.58
C ILE A 111 14.85 2.16 -13.84
N PHE A 112 13.57 1.89 -14.12
CA PHE A 112 12.58 2.90 -14.52
C PHE A 112 11.49 3.10 -13.46
N PRO A 113 11.20 4.35 -13.03
CA PRO A 113 10.21 4.62 -11.98
C PRO A 113 8.77 4.15 -12.28
N ASP A 114 8.38 4.12 -13.56
CA ASP A 114 7.03 3.69 -13.97
C ASP A 114 6.85 2.16 -13.81
N GLU A 115 7.93 1.41 -14.04
CA GLU A 115 7.97 -0.05 -13.86
C GLU A 115 8.01 -0.42 -12.37
N GLU A 116 8.64 0.42 -11.53
CA GLU A 116 8.70 0.25 -10.07
C GLU A 116 7.30 0.33 -9.43
N LEU A 117 6.45 1.22 -9.94
CA LEU A 117 5.07 1.36 -9.46
C LEU A 117 4.20 0.16 -9.86
N ASP A 118 4.33 -0.32 -11.10
CA ASP A 118 3.59 -1.49 -11.59
C ASP A 118 3.98 -2.76 -10.83
N GLU A 119 5.27 -2.96 -10.58
CA GLU A 119 5.79 -4.06 -9.75
C GLU A 119 5.29 -3.95 -8.30
N PHE A 120 5.34 -2.76 -7.70
CA PHE A 120 4.84 -2.51 -6.36
C PHE A 120 3.33 -2.80 -6.21
N LEU A 121 2.53 -2.58 -7.26
CA LEU A 121 1.10 -2.88 -7.29
C LEU A 121 0.80 -4.37 -7.49
N ARG A 122 1.76 -5.17 -7.97
CA ARG A 122 1.62 -6.62 -8.15
C ARG A 122 1.60 -7.40 -6.82
N SER A 123 2.25 -6.87 -5.78
CA SER A 123 2.43 -7.55 -4.49
C SER A 123 1.12 -7.82 -3.72
N GLU A 124 0.74 -9.09 -3.58
CA GLU A 124 -0.36 -9.56 -2.74
C GLU A 124 0.02 -9.69 -1.26
N TYR A 125 1.29 -10.07 -1.02
CA TYR A 125 1.82 -10.26 0.33
C TYR A 125 3.06 -9.42 0.57
N ARG A 126 3.15 -8.87 1.79
CA ARG A 126 4.30 -8.13 2.29
C ARG A 126 4.94 -8.87 3.43
N VAL A 127 6.22 -9.18 3.31
CA VAL A 127 6.98 -9.90 4.33
C VAL A 127 7.88 -8.93 5.08
N GLY A 128 7.71 -8.87 6.40
CA GLY A 128 8.56 -8.07 7.28
C GLY A 128 9.23 -8.93 8.33
N GLY A 129 10.49 -8.62 8.64
CA GLY A 129 11.27 -9.32 9.68
C GLY A 129 11.54 -8.43 10.88
N LYS A 130 11.66 -9.04 12.05
CA LYS A 130 12.09 -8.39 13.29
C LYS A 130 13.16 -9.24 13.97
N ILE A 131 14.38 -8.72 14.09
CA ILE A 131 15.45 -9.37 14.86
C ILE A 131 15.08 -9.28 16.34
N ILE A 132 14.75 -10.41 16.95
CA ILE A 132 14.36 -10.51 18.36
C ILE A 132 15.47 -11.07 19.24
N GLU A 133 16.47 -11.74 18.65
CA GLU A 133 17.68 -12.20 19.34
C GLU A 133 18.88 -12.15 18.37
N ALA A 134 20.04 -11.82 18.92
CA ALA A 134 21.31 -11.90 18.21
C ALA A 134 22.43 -12.37 19.16
N ARG A 135 23.32 -13.23 18.67
CA ARG A 135 24.51 -13.72 19.38
C ARG A 135 25.70 -13.74 18.43
N MET A 136 26.83 -13.21 18.86
CA MET A 136 28.02 -13.06 18.03
C MET A 136 29.30 -13.42 18.80
N ASP A 137 30.25 -14.05 18.10
CA ASP A 137 31.64 -14.11 18.52
C ASP A 137 32.51 -13.67 17.35
N GLY A 138 33.19 -12.54 17.49
CA GLY A 138 33.97 -11.92 16.44
C GLY A 138 35.40 -11.61 16.84
N LYS A 139 36.28 -11.53 15.85
CA LYS A 139 37.68 -11.11 15.99
C LYS A 139 37.95 -9.92 15.07
N GLU A 140 38.57 -8.90 15.65
CA GLU A 140 38.99 -7.68 14.96
C GLU A 140 40.52 -7.57 14.99
N LYS A 141 41.15 -7.10 13.91
CA LYS A 141 42.59 -6.80 13.92
C LYS A 141 42.82 -5.33 14.24
N ALA A 142 43.67 -5.03 15.23
CA ALA A 142 44.26 -3.70 15.35
C ALA A 142 45.29 -3.51 14.23
N SER A 143 45.24 -2.39 13.50
CA SER A 143 46.39 -1.92 12.73
C SER A 143 47.64 -1.99 13.63
N THR A 144 48.58 -2.88 13.28
CA THR A 144 49.79 -3.07 14.09
C THR A 144 50.77 -1.97 13.68
N PRO A 145 51.14 -1.03 14.57
CA PRO A 145 52.18 -0.09 14.23
C PRO A 145 53.51 -0.84 14.21
N ILE A 146 54.11 -1.02 13.03
CA ILE A 146 55.52 -1.35 12.95
C ILE A 146 56.30 -0.04 13.11
N LEU A 147 57.44 -0.14 13.81
CA LEU A 147 58.43 0.92 14.04
C LEU A 147 58.53 1.86 12.82
N GLY A 148 58.02 3.09 12.94
CA GLY A 148 58.03 4.10 11.86
C GLY A 148 56.67 4.54 11.29
N GLY A 149 55.53 4.13 11.86
CA GLY A 149 54.23 4.77 11.57
C GLY A 149 53.57 4.41 10.23
N LEU A 150 54.13 3.45 9.47
CA LEU A 150 53.50 2.88 8.28
C LEU A 150 52.77 1.59 8.65
N GLY A 151 51.50 1.70 9.03
CA GLY A 151 50.63 0.55 9.29
C GLY A 151 50.19 -0.12 7.98
N PHE A 152 50.55 -1.41 7.79
CA PHE A 152 50.07 -2.24 6.67
C PHE A 152 49.23 -3.41 7.19
N GLY A 153 48.01 -3.12 7.62
CA GLY A 153 47.01 -4.15 7.92
C GLY A 153 45.63 -3.63 7.55
N ARG A 154 44.89 -4.36 6.71
CA ARG A 154 43.47 -4.09 6.49
C ARG A 154 42.72 -4.48 7.76
N GLU A 155 42.04 -3.50 8.36
CA GLU A 155 41.09 -3.74 9.45
C GLU A 155 39.91 -4.54 8.89
N GLY A 156 39.35 -5.42 9.71
CA GLY A 156 38.29 -6.32 9.27
C GLY A 156 37.83 -7.27 10.36
N ILE A 157 36.63 -7.80 10.16
CA ILE A 157 35.92 -8.66 11.10
C ILE A 157 35.89 -10.08 10.52
N GLU A 158 36.19 -11.06 11.36
CA GLU A 158 35.90 -12.48 11.14
C GLU A 158 35.11 -13.00 12.35
N GLY A 159 34.31 -14.04 12.18
CA GLY A 159 33.52 -14.55 13.30
C GLY A 159 32.29 -15.35 12.89
N GLU A 160 31.38 -15.46 13.85
CA GLU A 160 30.08 -16.10 13.69
C GLU A 160 28.97 -15.20 14.27
N LEU A 161 27.82 -15.20 13.61
CA LEU A 161 26.64 -14.46 14.02
C LEU A 161 25.42 -15.37 13.93
N TYR A 162 24.65 -15.44 15.00
CA TYR A 162 23.34 -16.06 15.06
C TYR A 162 22.26 -14.99 15.17
N LEU A 163 21.19 -15.14 14.39
CA LEU A 163 20.00 -14.30 14.42
C LEU A 163 18.74 -15.15 14.63
N LYS A 164 17.84 -14.64 15.46
CA LYS A 164 16.44 -15.10 15.54
C LYS A 164 15.52 -14.00 15.03
N ILE A 165 14.75 -14.31 13.99
CA ILE A 165 13.90 -13.36 13.29
C ILE A 165 12.44 -13.78 13.45
N GLU A 166 11.63 -12.88 14.02
CA GLU A 166 10.18 -12.97 13.96
C GLU A 166 9.72 -12.37 12.64
N TRP A 167 9.03 -13.18 11.83
CA TRP A 167 8.47 -12.78 10.55
C TRP A 167 6.99 -12.48 10.68
N GLY A 168 6.53 -11.51 9.91
CA GLY A 168 5.12 -11.23 9.70
C GLY A 168 4.82 -11.16 8.21
N VAL A 169 3.83 -11.93 7.77
CA VAL A 169 3.27 -11.83 6.42
C VAL A 169 1.99 -11.00 6.50
N TYR A 170 2.03 -9.85 5.87
CA TYR A 170 0.94 -8.90 5.78
C TYR A 170 0.23 -9.07 4.44
N ASP A 171 -1.06 -9.38 4.52
CA ASP A 171 -1.94 -9.44 3.35
C ASP A 171 -2.29 -7.99 2.98
N THR A 172 -1.83 -7.54 1.81
CA THR A 172 -1.96 -6.14 1.38
C THR A 172 -3.42 -5.75 1.13
N LEU A 173 -4.23 -6.72 0.69
CA LEU A 173 -5.65 -6.56 0.47
C LEU A 173 -6.41 -6.40 1.81
N ARG A 174 -6.23 -7.34 2.74
CA ARG A 174 -6.95 -7.38 4.03
C ARG A 174 -6.38 -6.44 5.09
N GLN A 175 -5.22 -5.84 4.82
CA GLN A 175 -4.50 -4.95 5.73
C GLN A 175 -4.22 -5.54 7.13
N ARG A 176 -3.99 -6.85 7.20
CA ARG A 176 -3.67 -7.53 8.46
C ARG A 176 -2.53 -8.51 8.28
N VAL A 177 -1.82 -8.75 9.37
CA VAL A 177 -0.86 -9.85 9.44
C VAL A 177 -1.66 -11.16 9.43
N VAL A 178 -1.46 -11.98 8.39
CA VAL A 178 -2.16 -13.26 8.20
C VAL A 178 -1.32 -14.45 8.64
N TYR A 179 0.00 -14.27 8.71
CA TYR A 179 0.90 -15.30 9.18
C TYR A 179 2.06 -14.70 9.97
N LYS A 180 2.50 -15.42 11.00
CA LYS A 180 3.68 -15.10 11.79
C LYS A 180 4.44 -16.37 12.09
N THR A 181 5.74 -16.31 12.01
CA THR A 181 6.62 -17.41 12.40
C THR A 181 7.94 -16.87 12.90
N VAL A 182 8.75 -17.76 13.46
CA VAL A 182 10.11 -17.45 13.88
C VAL A 182 11.05 -18.40 13.18
N THR A 183 12.07 -17.85 12.54
CA THR A 183 13.16 -18.65 12.00
C THR A 183 14.49 -18.17 12.57
N GLU A 184 15.48 -19.04 12.44
CA GLU A 184 16.82 -18.86 12.98
C GLU A 184 17.80 -19.03 11.82
N GLY A 185 18.91 -18.29 11.87
CA GLY A 185 19.98 -18.40 10.90
C GLY A 185 21.33 -18.08 11.52
N THR A 186 22.38 -18.73 11.01
CA THR A 186 23.75 -18.54 11.46
C THR A 186 24.65 -18.22 10.27
N GLY A 187 25.37 -17.11 10.35
CA GLY A 187 26.36 -16.67 9.39
C GLY A 187 27.78 -16.83 9.92
N LYS A 188 28.72 -17.21 9.05
CA LYS A 188 30.12 -17.40 9.42
C LYS A 188 31.06 -16.80 8.39
N VAL A 189 31.99 -15.98 8.87
CA VAL A 189 33.05 -15.37 8.06
C VAL A 189 34.39 -15.89 8.57
N ASN A 190 35.03 -16.74 7.77
CA ASN A 190 36.25 -17.47 8.15
C ASN A 190 37.55 -16.68 7.90
N ARG A 191 37.46 -15.55 7.20
CA ARG A 191 38.59 -14.69 6.87
C ARG A 191 38.20 -13.26 7.14
N ARG A 192 39.08 -12.51 7.80
CA ARG A 192 38.90 -11.09 8.08
C ARG A 192 38.62 -10.31 6.81
N ASP A 193 37.52 -9.59 6.84
CA ASP A 193 37.08 -8.73 5.75
C ASP A 193 36.67 -7.35 6.31
N PRO A 194 37.03 -6.24 5.64
CA PRO A 194 36.52 -4.92 6.00
C PRO A 194 34.98 -4.83 6.09
N GLU A 195 34.28 -5.62 5.27
CA GLU A 195 32.81 -5.73 5.26
C GLU A 195 32.32 -6.92 6.12
N GLY A 196 33.18 -7.47 6.98
CA GLY A 196 32.92 -8.70 7.71
C GLY A 196 31.63 -8.69 8.54
N MET A 197 31.22 -7.55 9.09
CA MET A 197 29.94 -7.44 9.80
C MET A 197 28.74 -7.58 8.85
N THR A 198 28.77 -6.88 7.71
CA THR A 198 27.74 -6.97 6.66
C THR A 198 27.63 -8.41 6.15
N LEU A 199 28.76 -9.06 5.88
CA LEU A 199 28.81 -10.46 5.44
C LEU A 199 28.22 -11.42 6.49
N LEU A 200 28.50 -11.21 7.77
CA LEU A 200 27.93 -12.00 8.85
C LEU A 200 26.41 -11.84 8.95
N VAL A 201 25.93 -10.59 8.90
CA VAL A 201 24.50 -10.26 8.95
C VAL A 201 23.78 -10.87 7.75
N ASN A 202 24.31 -10.67 6.55
CA ASN A 202 23.71 -11.19 5.32
C ASN A 202 23.64 -12.71 5.34
N ALA A 203 24.72 -13.42 5.70
CA ALA A 203 24.72 -14.88 5.77
C ALA A 203 23.75 -15.43 6.83
N ALA A 204 23.67 -14.79 8.00
CA ALA A 204 22.73 -15.20 9.04
C ALA A 204 21.27 -14.93 8.63
N PHE A 205 21.02 -13.80 7.95
CA PHE A 205 19.71 -13.45 7.41
C PHE A 205 19.28 -14.37 6.26
N GLU A 206 20.18 -14.65 5.31
CA GLU A 206 19.97 -15.57 4.19
C GLU A 206 19.49 -16.93 4.70
N MET A 207 20.19 -17.51 5.67
CA MET A 207 19.78 -18.79 6.27
C MET A 207 18.40 -18.71 6.96
N ALA A 208 18.11 -17.61 7.66
CA ALA A 208 16.81 -17.41 8.30
C ALA A 208 15.68 -17.24 7.27
N ALA A 209 15.92 -16.53 6.17
CA ALA A 209 15.00 -16.34 5.06
C ALA A 209 14.79 -17.64 4.27
N HIS A 210 15.84 -18.40 4.02
CA HIS A 210 15.76 -19.75 3.46
C HIS A 210 14.86 -20.64 4.32
N ASN A 211 15.06 -20.62 5.64
CA ASN A 211 14.26 -21.36 6.60
C ASN A 211 12.80 -20.89 6.66
N LEU A 212 12.51 -19.64 6.28
CA LEU A 212 11.14 -19.12 6.15
C LEU A 212 10.48 -19.71 4.90
N GLY A 213 11.16 -19.71 3.75
CA GLY A 213 10.62 -20.32 2.54
C GLY A 213 10.52 -21.85 2.61
N ALA A 214 11.27 -22.50 3.50
CA ALA A 214 11.12 -23.92 3.85
C ALA A 214 10.03 -24.19 4.91
N ASP A 215 9.35 -23.16 5.40
CA ASP A 215 8.25 -23.32 6.36
C ASP A 215 6.96 -23.71 5.65
N LYS A 216 6.33 -24.82 6.07
CA LYS A 216 5.16 -25.38 5.37
C LYS A 216 3.97 -24.42 5.34
N GLU A 217 3.71 -23.71 6.42
CA GLU A 217 2.56 -22.80 6.50
C GLU A 217 2.78 -21.53 5.68
N PHE A 218 4.03 -21.04 5.64
CA PHE A 218 4.44 -19.98 4.72
C PHE A 218 4.30 -20.41 3.25
N HIS A 219 4.79 -21.59 2.93
CA HIS A 219 4.72 -22.17 1.59
C HIS A 219 3.28 -22.36 1.13
N ASP A 220 2.44 -23.02 1.93
CA ASP A 220 1.04 -23.26 1.61
C ASP A 220 0.27 -21.94 1.41
N LEU A 221 0.57 -20.91 2.23
CA LEU A 221 -0.05 -19.59 2.12
C LEU A 221 0.22 -18.95 0.75
N LEU A 222 1.46 -19.01 0.28
CA LEU A 222 1.86 -18.38 -0.98
C LEU A 222 1.49 -19.20 -2.20
N VAL A 223 1.52 -20.53 -2.11
CA VAL A 223 1.34 -21.43 -3.27
C VAL A 223 -0.12 -21.81 -3.49
N SER A 224 -0.90 -21.92 -2.42
CA SER A 224 -2.28 -22.44 -2.49
C SER A 224 -3.32 -21.48 -1.92
N GLY A 225 -2.92 -20.32 -1.40
CA GLY A 225 -3.81 -19.41 -0.68
C GLY A 225 -4.39 -20.00 0.61
N THR A 226 -3.91 -21.17 1.04
CA THR A 226 -4.41 -21.89 2.22
C THR A 226 -3.93 -21.15 3.46
N LYS A 227 -4.87 -20.66 4.26
CA LYS A 227 -4.55 -19.97 5.51
C LYS A 227 -4.07 -20.98 6.55
N PRO A 228 -2.97 -20.71 7.26
CA PRO A 228 -2.53 -21.57 8.36
C PRO A 228 -3.60 -21.69 9.45
N GLN A 229 -3.66 -22.85 10.10
CA GLN A 229 -4.56 -23.06 11.24
C GLN A 229 -4.10 -22.19 12.42
N SER A 230 -4.84 -21.11 12.61
CA SER A 230 -4.60 -19.95 13.47
C SER A 230 -3.98 -20.17 14.86
N TRP A 231 -3.08 -19.26 15.25
CA TRP A 231 -2.94 -18.78 16.63
C TRP A 231 -4.20 -17.99 17.07
N PRO A 232 -4.57 -17.94 18.36
CA PRO A 232 -5.80 -17.27 18.78
C PRO A 232 -5.72 -15.76 18.58
N LEU A 233 -6.59 -15.23 17.72
CA LEU A 233 -7.01 -13.82 17.73
C LEU A 233 -8.38 -13.70 18.43
N PRO A 234 -8.72 -12.54 19.02
CA PRO A 234 -10.02 -12.33 19.66
C PRO A 234 -11.15 -12.46 18.63
N LYS A 235 -12.23 -13.12 19.03
CA LYS A 235 -13.37 -13.49 18.18
C LYS A 235 -13.99 -12.29 17.45
N LYS A 236 -14.23 -12.44 16.14
CA LYS A 236 -15.42 -11.86 15.50
C LYS A 236 -15.86 -12.63 14.24
N GLN A 237 -17.18 -12.86 14.22
CA GLN A 237 -18.15 -13.09 13.14
C GLN A 237 -17.88 -14.16 12.06
N ASP A 238 -18.97 -14.76 11.58
CA ASP A 238 -19.01 -15.86 10.60
C ASP A 238 -18.52 -15.38 9.21
N ASP A 239 -17.39 -15.91 8.77
CA ASP A 239 -16.64 -15.51 7.56
C ASP A 239 -16.97 -16.38 6.32
N ARG A 240 -18.16 -17.01 6.25
CA ARG A 240 -18.49 -17.82 5.07
C ARG A 240 -18.52 -16.94 3.80
N PRO A 241 -17.73 -17.26 2.75
CA PRO A 241 -17.76 -16.52 1.50
C PRO A 241 -19.08 -16.78 0.77
N MET A 242 -19.84 -15.73 0.48
CA MET A 242 -20.85 -15.80 -0.58
C MET A 242 -20.14 -15.94 -1.93
N LYS A 243 -20.67 -16.85 -2.74
CA LYS A 243 -20.25 -17.11 -4.11
C LYS A 243 -20.47 -15.86 -4.96
N TYR A 244 -19.50 -15.59 -5.84
CA TYR A 244 -19.69 -14.69 -6.98
C TYR A 244 -20.80 -15.25 -7.87
N GLU A 245 -21.95 -14.58 -7.90
CA GLU A 245 -22.83 -14.58 -9.06
C GLU A 245 -22.65 -13.22 -9.73
N ALA A 246 -21.77 -13.16 -10.72
CA ALA A 246 -21.60 -11.97 -11.57
C ALA A 246 -22.75 -11.90 -12.60
N GLU A 247 -23.99 -11.99 -12.13
CA GLU A 247 -25.22 -11.94 -12.92
C GLU A 247 -26.17 -10.81 -12.45
N GLU A 248 -25.77 -9.98 -11.48
CA GLU A 248 -26.59 -8.84 -11.06
C GLU A 248 -26.73 -7.84 -12.22
N GLU A 249 -27.91 -7.81 -12.84
CA GLU A 249 -28.32 -6.77 -13.78
C GLU A 249 -28.49 -5.46 -13.00
N VAL A 250 -27.68 -4.45 -13.33
CA VAL A 250 -27.68 -3.17 -12.61
C VAL A 250 -28.44 -2.14 -13.44
N GLU A 251 -29.67 -1.88 -13.03
CA GLU A 251 -30.54 -0.86 -13.59
C GLU A 251 -30.67 0.32 -12.61
N LEU A 252 -30.30 1.52 -13.06
CA LEU A 252 -30.44 2.72 -12.25
C LEU A 252 -31.81 3.37 -12.47
N PRO A 253 -32.51 3.83 -11.42
CA PRO A 253 -33.76 4.55 -11.59
C PRO A 253 -33.51 5.86 -12.33
N ALA A 254 -34.31 6.16 -13.36
CA ALA A 254 -34.25 7.45 -14.05
C ALA A 254 -34.56 8.60 -13.09
N LYS A 255 -33.51 9.36 -12.75
CA LYS A 255 -33.65 10.62 -12.03
C LYS A 255 -33.78 11.78 -13.03
N PRO A 256 -34.78 12.66 -12.89
CA PRO A 256 -34.85 13.85 -13.71
C PRO A 256 -33.60 14.70 -13.49
N LEU A 257 -33.07 15.27 -14.57
CA LEU A 257 -31.95 16.19 -14.49
C LEU A 257 -32.30 17.36 -13.57
N SER A 258 -31.35 17.71 -12.69
CA SER A 258 -31.47 18.86 -11.82
C SER A 258 -31.45 20.14 -12.65
N SER A 259 -32.33 21.09 -12.30
CA SER A 259 -32.26 22.48 -12.74
C SER A 259 -31.74 23.41 -11.64
N THR A 260 -31.47 22.88 -10.45
CA THR A 260 -30.96 23.63 -9.30
C THR A 260 -29.47 23.91 -9.49
N PRO A 261 -28.98 25.14 -9.32
CA PRO A 261 -27.54 25.41 -9.38
C PRO A 261 -26.77 24.66 -8.28
N LEU A 262 -25.67 23.99 -8.65
CA LEU A 262 -24.84 23.18 -7.74
C LEU A 262 -24.45 23.89 -6.43
N PRO A 263 -24.09 25.21 -6.41
CA PRO A 263 -23.73 25.89 -5.17
C PRO A 263 -24.83 25.86 -4.09
N GLN A 264 -26.09 25.68 -4.46
CA GLN A 264 -27.21 25.65 -3.50
C GLN A 264 -27.28 24.34 -2.71
N PHE A 265 -26.64 23.26 -3.18
CA PHE A 265 -26.69 21.94 -2.55
C PHE A 265 -25.36 21.20 -2.55
N ILE A 266 -24.24 21.93 -2.68
CA ILE A 266 -22.90 21.34 -2.79
C ILE A 266 -22.56 20.42 -1.61
N ASP A 267 -23.01 20.73 -0.39
CA ASP A 267 -22.79 19.87 0.79
C ASP A 267 -23.53 18.54 0.71
N ASN A 268 -24.66 18.48 0.00
CA ASN A 268 -25.34 17.23 -0.30
C ASN A 268 -24.64 16.49 -1.44
N ALA A 269 -24.19 17.20 -2.47
CA ALA A 269 -23.43 16.60 -3.57
C ALA A 269 -22.14 15.96 -3.07
N ARG A 270 -21.39 16.61 -2.16
CA ARG A 270 -20.17 16.06 -1.54
C ARG A 270 -20.39 14.74 -0.80
N GLN A 271 -21.61 14.48 -0.30
CA GLN A 271 -21.94 13.22 0.38
C GLN A 271 -22.07 12.02 -0.57
N THR A 272 -22.15 12.25 -1.88
CA THR A 272 -22.14 11.17 -2.87
C THR A 272 -20.75 10.58 -3.08
N VAL A 273 -19.70 11.37 -2.81
CA VAL A 273 -18.31 10.99 -3.06
C VAL A 273 -17.77 10.17 -1.91
N VAL A 274 -16.99 9.16 -2.26
CA VAL A 274 -16.29 8.29 -1.34
C VAL A 274 -14.81 8.25 -1.68
N MET A 275 -13.98 8.00 -0.67
CA MET A 275 -12.58 7.63 -0.90
C MET A 275 -12.49 6.11 -0.99
N ILE A 276 -11.78 5.63 -2.01
CA ILE A 276 -11.54 4.21 -2.25
C ILE A 276 -10.08 3.92 -1.96
N GLU A 277 -9.82 2.95 -1.10
CA GLU A 277 -8.48 2.44 -0.82
C GLU A 277 -8.35 1.02 -1.43
N GLY A 278 -7.72 0.94 -2.61
CA GLY A 278 -7.30 -0.31 -3.26
C GLY A 278 -5.78 -0.51 -3.11
N GLY A 279 -5.35 -1.69 -2.66
CA GLY A 279 -3.93 -1.99 -2.44
C GLY A 279 -3.22 -0.96 -1.54
N VAL A 280 -2.27 -0.23 -2.12
CA VAL A 280 -1.39 0.77 -1.47
C VAL A 280 -1.65 2.22 -1.89
N GLY A 281 -2.59 2.43 -2.81
CA GLY A 281 -3.04 3.76 -3.26
C GLY A 281 -4.40 4.16 -2.68
N HIS A 282 -4.85 5.35 -3.03
CA HIS A 282 -6.24 5.76 -2.83
C HIS A 282 -6.72 6.61 -4.00
N GLY A 283 -8.00 6.50 -4.30
CA GLY A 283 -8.70 7.33 -5.26
C GLY A 283 -10.06 7.76 -4.72
N SER A 284 -10.87 8.29 -5.61
CA SER A 284 -12.25 8.67 -5.36
C SER A 284 -13.21 7.74 -6.07
N GLY A 285 -14.43 7.69 -5.58
CA GLY A 285 -15.58 7.09 -6.26
C GLY A 285 -16.84 7.83 -5.87
N PHE A 286 -17.97 7.45 -6.43
CA PHE A 286 -19.26 8.03 -6.05
C PHE A 286 -20.40 7.04 -6.14
N PHE A 287 -21.37 7.19 -5.24
CA PHE A 287 -22.58 6.36 -5.22
C PHE A 287 -23.48 6.67 -6.43
N ILE A 288 -23.86 5.63 -7.15
CA ILE A 288 -24.82 5.73 -8.27
C ILE A 288 -26.21 5.20 -7.89
N SER A 289 -26.34 4.45 -6.80
CA SER A 289 -27.60 3.86 -6.34
C SER A 289 -27.73 3.83 -4.81
N GLN A 290 -28.96 3.69 -4.29
CA GLN A 290 -29.22 3.64 -2.84
C GLN A 290 -28.87 2.29 -2.21
N ASP A 291 -28.75 1.24 -3.01
CA ASP A 291 -28.31 -0.09 -2.62
C ASP A 291 -26.78 -0.23 -2.66
N GLY A 292 -26.04 0.89 -2.74
CA GLY A 292 -24.60 0.91 -2.46
C GLY A 292 -23.69 0.61 -3.65
N HIS A 293 -24.18 0.77 -4.89
CA HIS A 293 -23.31 0.73 -6.07
C HIS A 293 -22.47 2.00 -6.17
N ILE A 294 -21.20 1.85 -6.50
CA ILE A 294 -20.21 2.92 -6.59
C ILE A 294 -19.46 2.80 -7.91
N LEU A 295 -19.30 3.93 -8.61
CA LEU A 295 -18.39 4.02 -9.76
C LEU A 295 -17.03 4.60 -9.35
N THR A 296 -15.98 4.11 -10.00
CA THR A 296 -14.60 4.60 -9.87
C THR A 296 -13.78 4.23 -11.12
N ASN A 297 -12.47 4.49 -11.09
CA ASN A 297 -11.56 4.03 -12.13
C ASN A 297 -11.05 2.59 -11.89
N ALA A 298 -10.70 1.89 -12.97
CA ALA A 298 -10.14 0.54 -12.87
C ALA A 298 -8.74 0.57 -12.22
N HIS A 299 -7.90 1.56 -12.54
CA HIS A 299 -6.58 1.69 -11.92
C HIS A 299 -6.64 1.99 -10.40
N VAL A 300 -7.73 2.60 -9.92
CA VAL A 300 -7.92 2.88 -8.47
C VAL A 300 -8.12 1.58 -7.69
N VAL A 301 -8.74 0.58 -8.32
CA VAL A 301 -8.99 -0.73 -7.69
C VAL A 301 -7.95 -1.79 -8.07
N GLY A 302 -7.23 -1.60 -9.18
CA GLY A 302 -6.24 -2.55 -9.69
C GLY A 302 -6.85 -3.93 -9.92
N ASN A 303 -6.14 -4.98 -9.51
CA ASN A 303 -6.62 -6.36 -9.55
C ASN A 303 -7.38 -6.79 -8.27
N ALA A 304 -7.72 -5.85 -7.40
CA ALA A 304 -8.40 -6.18 -6.14
C ALA A 304 -9.82 -6.67 -6.39
N GLN A 305 -10.22 -7.77 -5.73
CA GLN A 305 -11.62 -8.23 -5.75
C GLN A 305 -12.52 -7.45 -4.77
N ARG A 306 -11.91 -6.79 -3.80
CA ARG A 306 -12.57 -5.96 -2.78
C ARG A 306 -11.73 -4.75 -2.48
N VAL A 307 -12.38 -3.64 -2.16
CA VAL A 307 -11.74 -2.39 -1.78
C VAL A 307 -12.37 -1.83 -0.51
N ARG A 308 -11.63 -0.97 0.18
CA ARG A 308 -12.20 -0.24 1.33
C ARG A 308 -12.79 1.07 0.84
N VAL A 309 -13.98 1.38 1.34
CA VAL A 309 -14.71 2.60 1.04
C VAL A 309 -14.81 3.45 2.30
N VAL A 310 -14.43 4.71 2.21
CA VAL A 310 -14.55 5.69 3.29
C VAL A 310 -15.47 6.81 2.86
N THR A 311 -16.57 6.97 3.60
CA THR A 311 -17.58 8.01 3.35
C THR A 311 -17.31 9.23 4.22
N SER A 312 -17.63 10.44 3.77
CA SER A 312 -17.36 11.71 4.48
C SER A 312 -17.92 11.79 5.91
N LYS A 313 -19.00 11.08 6.22
CA LYS A 313 -19.64 11.11 7.56
C LYS A 313 -19.17 10.01 8.52
N ARG A 314 -18.35 9.06 8.08
CA ARG A 314 -18.00 7.87 8.86
C ARG A 314 -16.49 7.72 8.99
N LYS A 315 -16.02 7.47 10.22
CA LYS A 315 -14.61 7.12 10.49
C LYS A 315 -14.30 5.65 10.20
N GLU A 316 -15.27 4.78 10.41
CA GLU A 316 -15.18 3.36 10.08
C GLU A 316 -15.20 3.16 8.56
N LYS A 317 -14.34 2.25 8.10
CA LYS A 317 -14.22 1.91 6.68
C LYS A 317 -15.23 0.81 6.35
N LEU A 318 -15.93 0.97 5.23
CA LEU A 318 -16.81 -0.03 4.66
C LEU A 318 -16.01 -0.91 3.68
N VAL A 319 -16.54 -2.09 3.37
CA VAL A 319 -15.97 -2.98 2.35
C VAL A 319 -16.90 -2.97 1.15
N ALA A 320 -16.32 -2.83 -0.04
CA ALA A 320 -17.02 -3.01 -1.30
C ALA A 320 -16.38 -4.12 -2.12
N GLN A 321 -17.21 -4.93 -2.77
CA GLN A 321 -16.79 -5.87 -3.80
C GLN A 321 -16.61 -5.14 -5.13
N VAL A 322 -15.60 -5.53 -5.92
CA VAL A 322 -15.50 -5.14 -7.33
C VAL A 322 -16.40 -6.06 -8.13
N LEU A 323 -17.53 -5.54 -8.62
CA LEU A 323 -18.47 -6.33 -9.43
C LEU A 323 -17.97 -6.46 -10.85
N ARG A 324 -17.51 -5.35 -11.44
CA ARG A 324 -17.09 -5.26 -12.85
C ARG A 324 -15.93 -4.26 -12.94
N ALA A 325 -14.92 -4.57 -13.74
CA ALA A 325 -13.84 -3.65 -14.05
C ALA A 325 -13.51 -3.74 -15.54
N GLN A 326 -13.27 -2.60 -16.17
CA GLN A 326 -12.88 -2.51 -17.57
C GLN A 326 -11.59 -1.68 -17.70
N PRO A 327 -10.41 -2.31 -17.59
CA PRO A 327 -9.12 -1.63 -17.63
C PRO A 327 -8.91 -0.80 -18.91
N ALA A 328 -9.38 -1.30 -20.06
CA ALA A 328 -9.24 -0.60 -21.34
C ALA A 328 -9.96 0.76 -21.39
N ARG A 329 -11.01 0.94 -20.59
CA ARG A 329 -11.75 2.21 -20.46
C ARG A 329 -11.44 2.92 -19.13
N ASP A 330 -10.67 2.27 -18.27
CA ASP A 330 -10.34 2.71 -16.92
C ASP A 330 -11.56 3.03 -16.04
N VAL A 331 -12.54 2.12 -16.01
CA VAL A 331 -13.74 2.23 -15.17
C VAL A 331 -14.01 0.94 -14.39
N ALA A 332 -14.57 1.06 -13.19
CA ALA A 332 -14.99 -0.05 -12.36
C ALA A 332 -16.29 0.23 -11.62
N LEU A 333 -17.09 -0.82 -11.44
CA LEU A 333 -18.31 -0.85 -10.66
C LEU A 333 -18.07 -1.64 -9.38
N LEU A 334 -18.40 -1.04 -8.24
CA LEU A 334 -18.30 -1.62 -6.93
C LEU A 334 -19.68 -1.73 -6.26
N LYS A 335 -19.77 -2.61 -5.27
CA LYS A 335 -20.96 -2.78 -4.43
C LYS A 335 -20.56 -2.87 -2.96
N LEU A 336 -21.12 -2.02 -2.11
CA LEU A 336 -20.96 -2.18 -0.66
C LEU A 336 -21.50 -3.54 -0.22
N GLU A 337 -20.69 -4.30 0.53
CA GLU A 337 -21.12 -5.61 1.05
C GLU A 337 -22.20 -5.46 2.13
N GLU A 338 -22.09 -4.40 2.93
CA GLU A 338 -23.06 -4.05 3.96
C GLU A 338 -23.27 -2.53 3.98
N ILE A 339 -24.54 -2.11 4.08
CA ILE A 339 -24.94 -0.70 4.27
C ILE A 339 -25.44 -0.58 5.71
N PRO A 340 -24.69 0.08 6.60
CA PRO A 340 -25.14 0.24 7.98
C PRO A 340 -26.37 1.17 8.06
N ASP A 341 -27.24 0.94 9.04
CA ASP A 341 -28.51 1.67 9.21
C ASP A 341 -28.36 3.20 9.33
N ASP A 342 -27.21 3.67 9.82
CA ASP A 342 -26.89 5.08 10.00
C ASP A 342 -26.24 5.72 8.75
N LEU A 343 -25.94 4.95 7.70
CA LEU A 343 -25.41 5.46 6.44
C LEU A 343 -26.53 5.89 5.49
N LYS A 344 -26.73 7.21 5.38
CA LYS A 344 -27.62 7.78 4.36
C LYS A 344 -26.89 7.97 3.03
N ILE A 345 -27.15 7.10 2.07
CA ILE A 345 -26.59 7.19 0.71
C ILE A 345 -27.30 8.28 -0.11
N THR A 346 -26.51 9.15 -0.73
CA THR A 346 -26.99 10.22 -1.62
C THR A 346 -26.48 9.94 -3.03
N THR A 347 -27.36 10.00 -4.02
CA THR A 347 -27.01 9.84 -5.44
C THR A 347 -27.50 11.04 -6.24
N LEU A 348 -26.69 11.47 -7.21
CA LEU A 348 -26.98 12.61 -8.08
C LEU A 348 -27.62 12.15 -9.41
N PRO A 349 -28.36 13.01 -10.12
CA PRO A 349 -28.82 12.71 -11.47
C PRO A 349 -27.65 12.51 -12.42
N ILE A 350 -27.82 11.66 -13.43
CA ILE A 350 -26.81 11.37 -14.46
C ILE A 350 -27.30 11.96 -15.78
N ARG A 351 -26.41 12.70 -16.46
CA ARG A 351 -26.62 13.22 -17.81
C ARG A 351 -25.66 12.53 -18.76
N THR A 352 -26.17 11.65 -19.60
CA THR A 352 -25.36 10.87 -20.55
C THR A 352 -24.92 11.71 -21.76
N GLU A 353 -25.62 12.81 -22.04
CA GLU A 353 -25.21 13.77 -23.05
C GLU A 353 -23.94 14.51 -22.64
N TRP A 354 -22.99 14.55 -23.57
CA TRP A 354 -21.71 15.22 -23.37
C TRP A 354 -21.93 16.72 -23.08
N PRO A 355 -21.20 17.29 -22.11
CA PRO A 355 -21.21 18.73 -21.88
C PRO A 355 -20.63 19.49 -23.07
N GLY A 356 -21.25 20.63 -23.35
CA GLY A 356 -20.80 21.51 -24.43
C GLY A 356 -19.44 22.13 -24.10
N VAL A 357 -18.63 22.39 -25.13
CA VAL A 357 -17.41 23.19 -24.95
C VAL A 357 -17.81 24.55 -24.36
N THR A 358 -17.05 25.05 -23.39
CA THR A 358 -17.32 26.25 -22.55
C THR A 358 -18.36 26.07 -21.45
N GLU A 359 -18.98 24.90 -21.31
CA GLU A 359 -19.89 24.62 -20.19
C GLU A 359 -19.11 24.52 -18.87
N ASP A 360 -19.63 25.18 -17.83
CA ASP A 360 -19.13 25.12 -16.46
C ASP A 360 -19.22 23.68 -15.92
N VAL A 361 -18.10 23.16 -15.43
CA VAL A 361 -18.00 21.83 -14.84
C VAL A 361 -17.23 21.86 -13.51
N TYR A 362 -17.56 20.90 -12.64
CA TYR A 362 -17.07 20.81 -11.27
C TYR A 362 -16.59 19.40 -10.97
N ALA A 363 -15.34 19.21 -10.55
CA ALA A 363 -14.86 17.92 -10.09
C ALA A 363 -14.98 17.83 -8.56
N LEU A 364 -15.48 16.69 -8.08
CA LEU A 364 -15.51 16.37 -6.66
C LEU A 364 -14.57 15.18 -6.39
N GLY A 365 -13.77 15.25 -5.33
CA GLY A 365 -12.83 14.17 -5.01
C GLY A 365 -12.13 14.31 -3.67
N THR A 366 -11.26 13.35 -3.39
CA THR A 366 -10.37 13.28 -2.22
C THR A 366 -8.91 13.37 -2.68
N PRO A 367 -8.32 14.57 -2.82
CA PRO A 367 -6.95 14.72 -3.29
C PRO A 367 -5.93 14.29 -2.24
N ILE A 368 -4.90 13.54 -2.64
CA ILE A 368 -3.57 13.17 -2.06
C ILE A 368 -3.51 12.75 -0.57
N SER A 369 -4.39 13.25 0.30
CA SER A 369 -4.42 13.08 1.73
C SER A 369 -5.85 12.98 2.21
N LYS A 370 -6.09 12.07 3.15
CA LYS A 370 -7.39 11.91 3.85
C LYS A 370 -7.92 13.21 4.47
N LYS A 371 -7.05 14.19 4.72
CA LYS A 371 -7.42 15.50 5.27
C LYS A 371 -8.06 16.45 4.25
N LEU A 372 -7.94 16.15 2.96
CA LEU A 372 -8.50 16.96 1.87
C LEU A 372 -9.78 16.33 1.29
N GLN A 373 -10.35 15.33 1.97
CA GLN A 373 -11.66 14.78 1.63
C GLN A 373 -12.66 15.90 1.35
N ASP A 374 -13.53 15.65 0.36
CA ASP A 374 -14.60 16.56 -0.07
C ASP A 374 -14.11 17.85 -0.76
N THR A 375 -13.03 17.78 -1.55
CA THR A 375 -12.53 18.90 -2.35
C THR A 375 -13.41 19.13 -3.59
N VAL A 376 -13.64 20.39 -3.92
CA VAL A 376 -14.39 20.85 -5.10
C VAL A 376 -13.49 21.74 -5.94
N THR A 377 -13.31 21.43 -7.21
CA THR A 377 -12.63 22.30 -8.18
C THR A 377 -13.58 22.64 -9.34
N LYS A 378 -13.44 23.84 -9.90
CA LYS A 378 -14.28 24.36 -10.98
C LYS A 378 -13.42 24.66 -12.20
N GLY A 379 -13.95 24.39 -13.39
CA GLY A 379 -13.41 24.81 -14.68
C GLY A 379 -14.51 24.80 -15.74
N ILE A 380 -14.10 24.71 -16.99
CA ILE A 380 -14.95 24.58 -18.17
C ILE A 380 -14.51 23.38 -19.03
N VAL A 381 -15.43 22.87 -19.83
CA VAL A 381 -15.05 21.94 -20.91
C VAL A 381 -14.23 22.69 -21.96
N SER A 382 -12.98 22.30 -22.13
CA SER A 382 -12.06 22.92 -23.08
C SER A 382 -12.16 22.30 -24.48
N ALA A 383 -12.36 20.98 -24.56
CA ALA A 383 -12.46 20.26 -25.84
C ALA A 383 -13.04 18.85 -25.67
N HIS A 384 -13.48 18.27 -26.78
CA HIS A 384 -13.71 16.83 -26.89
C HIS A 384 -12.57 16.21 -27.70
N ARG A 385 -11.98 15.12 -27.21
CA ARG A 385 -10.89 14.40 -27.91
C ARG A 385 -11.41 13.05 -28.37
N LYS A 386 -11.21 12.76 -29.64
CA LYS A 386 -11.59 11.47 -30.24
C LYS A 386 -10.35 10.61 -30.44
N LYS A 387 -10.49 9.29 -30.24
CA LYS A 387 -9.42 8.29 -30.40
C LYS A 387 -8.14 8.66 -29.64
N PHE A 388 -8.28 9.32 -28.50
CA PHE A 388 -7.17 9.71 -27.64
C PHE A 388 -6.52 8.47 -27.03
N ARG A 389 -5.20 8.40 -27.03
CA ARG A 389 -4.50 7.21 -26.54
C ARG A 389 -4.36 7.28 -25.01
N MET A 390 -4.97 6.35 -24.30
CA MET A 390 -4.95 6.26 -22.83
C MET A 390 -5.05 4.78 -22.42
N HIS A 391 -4.23 4.33 -21.45
CA HIS A 391 -4.14 2.92 -21.00
C HIS A 391 -4.00 1.90 -22.16
N GLY A 392 -3.19 2.22 -23.18
CA GLY A 392 -3.02 1.37 -24.37
C GLY A 392 -4.22 1.34 -25.33
N ALA A 393 -5.35 1.95 -24.98
CA ALA A 393 -6.57 2.02 -25.79
C ALA A 393 -6.73 3.39 -26.49
N ARG A 394 -7.58 3.45 -27.51
CA ARG A 394 -8.02 4.70 -28.16
C ARG A 394 -9.44 5.02 -27.72
N LEU A 395 -9.60 6.11 -26.99
CA LEU A 395 -10.81 6.46 -26.27
C LEU A 395 -11.30 7.85 -26.66
N ASP A 396 -12.61 8.02 -26.73
CA ASP A 396 -13.21 9.34 -26.81
C ASP A 396 -13.37 9.88 -25.38
N ILE A 397 -12.86 11.09 -25.11
CA ILE A 397 -12.75 11.68 -23.77
C ILE A 397 -13.13 13.17 -23.76
N ILE A 398 -13.51 13.67 -22.59
CA ILE A 398 -13.74 15.10 -22.34
C ILE A 398 -12.45 15.69 -21.79
N GLN A 399 -12.03 16.83 -22.34
CA GLN A 399 -10.94 17.64 -21.83
C GLN A 399 -11.52 18.89 -21.15
N ALA A 400 -11.09 19.16 -19.92
CA ALA A 400 -11.48 20.35 -19.16
C ALA A 400 -10.29 20.96 -18.42
N ASP A 401 -10.38 22.25 -18.09
CA ASP A 401 -9.38 22.98 -17.30
C ASP A 401 -9.70 22.98 -15.79
N VAL A 402 -10.45 21.98 -15.36
CA VAL A 402 -10.72 21.73 -13.95
C VAL A 402 -9.47 21.18 -13.30
N ASP A 403 -9.00 21.81 -12.24
CA ASP A 403 -7.85 21.32 -11.48
C ASP A 403 -8.13 19.95 -10.86
N ILE A 404 -7.40 18.93 -11.30
CA ILE A 404 -7.37 17.61 -10.68
C ILE A 404 -5.94 17.22 -10.35
N HIS A 405 -5.75 16.65 -9.16
CA HIS A 405 -4.48 16.12 -8.69
C HIS A 405 -4.67 14.66 -8.25
N GLY A 406 -3.58 13.97 -7.91
CA GLY A 406 -3.63 12.60 -7.39
C GLY A 406 -4.68 12.46 -6.28
N GLY A 407 -5.49 11.40 -6.31
CA GLY A 407 -6.61 11.20 -5.39
C GLY A 407 -7.99 11.66 -5.89
N ASN A 408 -8.06 12.57 -6.87
CA ASN A 408 -9.34 12.91 -7.54
C ASN A 408 -9.76 11.88 -8.60
N SER A 409 -8.87 10.97 -9.05
CA SER A 409 -9.22 9.88 -9.99
C SER A 409 -10.42 9.08 -9.47
N GLY A 410 -11.40 8.86 -10.34
CA GLY A 410 -12.59 8.06 -10.08
C GLY A 410 -13.75 8.86 -9.47
N GLY A 411 -13.52 10.13 -9.12
CA GLY A 411 -14.56 11.05 -8.67
C GLY A 411 -15.48 11.51 -9.81
N PRO A 412 -16.65 12.09 -9.47
CA PRO A 412 -17.58 12.59 -10.49
C PRO A 412 -17.16 13.97 -10.99
N LEU A 413 -17.33 14.20 -12.29
CA LEU A 413 -17.43 15.52 -12.90
C LEU A 413 -18.90 15.88 -13.04
N LEU A 414 -19.29 17.06 -12.55
CA LEU A 414 -20.65 17.57 -12.53
C LEU A 414 -20.80 18.78 -13.46
N ASP A 415 -21.97 18.96 -14.05
CA ASP A 415 -22.36 20.22 -14.68
C ASP A 415 -22.74 21.30 -13.63
N ARG A 416 -23.02 22.52 -14.09
CA ARG A 416 -23.46 23.65 -13.23
C ARG A 416 -24.72 23.38 -12.40
N ASN A 417 -25.50 22.36 -12.75
CA ASN A 417 -26.72 21.96 -12.07
C ASN A 417 -26.53 20.73 -11.19
N GLY A 418 -25.30 20.21 -11.08
CA GLY A 418 -24.94 19.06 -10.26
C GLY A 418 -25.33 17.70 -10.86
N ASN A 419 -25.56 17.64 -12.18
CA ASN A 419 -25.73 16.36 -12.87
C ASN A 419 -24.36 15.76 -13.20
N ILE A 420 -24.19 14.46 -12.96
CA ILE A 420 -22.96 13.74 -13.29
C ILE A 420 -22.85 13.62 -14.81
N VAL A 421 -21.74 14.07 -15.38
CA VAL A 421 -21.47 14.04 -16.83
C VAL A 421 -20.25 13.19 -17.19
N ALA A 422 -19.31 13.00 -16.26
CA ALA A 422 -18.10 12.22 -16.52
C ALA A 422 -17.44 11.71 -15.21
N ILE A 423 -16.42 10.88 -15.36
CA ILE A 423 -15.54 10.38 -14.29
C ILE A 423 -14.15 10.99 -14.48
N SER A 424 -13.57 11.56 -13.42
CA SER A 424 -12.22 12.14 -13.46
C SER A 424 -11.15 11.07 -13.58
N VAL A 425 -10.14 11.34 -14.41
CA VAL A 425 -8.91 10.55 -14.51
C VAL A 425 -7.77 11.50 -14.16
N ALA A 426 -7.18 11.40 -12.96
CA ALA A 426 -6.07 12.29 -12.61
C ALA A 426 -4.90 12.06 -13.57
N GLY A 427 -4.28 13.17 -13.98
CA GLY A 427 -3.22 13.21 -14.98
C GLY A 427 -2.04 12.32 -14.59
N MET A 428 -1.94 11.19 -15.27
CA MET A 428 -0.73 10.39 -15.31
C MET A 428 0.28 11.11 -16.22
N SER A 429 1.55 11.14 -15.81
CA SER A 429 2.63 11.63 -16.65
C SER A 429 2.67 10.75 -17.90
N PHE A 430 2.38 11.32 -19.06
CA PHE A 430 2.28 10.58 -20.32
C PHE A 430 3.67 10.22 -20.85
N GLY A 431 4.45 9.38 -20.16
CA GLY A 431 5.65 8.72 -20.71
C GLY A 431 6.68 9.62 -21.40
N ASP A 432 6.67 10.92 -21.13
CA ASP A 432 7.63 11.89 -21.63
C ASP A 432 8.32 12.52 -20.41
N PRO A 433 9.62 12.22 -20.19
CA PRO A 433 10.41 12.83 -19.12
C PRO A 433 10.49 14.36 -19.21
N ASN A 434 10.08 14.96 -20.34
CA ASN A 434 10.01 16.40 -20.59
C ASN A 434 8.57 16.94 -20.68
N ALA A 435 7.54 16.15 -20.40
CA ALA A 435 6.18 16.69 -20.32
C ALA A 435 6.07 17.59 -19.09
N ASP A 436 6.04 18.90 -19.33
CA ASP A 436 5.81 19.92 -18.30
C ASP A 436 4.62 19.54 -17.42
N PHE A 437 4.84 19.56 -16.10
CA PHE A 437 3.79 19.41 -15.10
C PHE A 437 2.66 20.42 -15.37
N SER A 438 1.44 19.90 -15.58
CA SER A 438 0.17 20.65 -15.59
C SER A 438 0.14 21.90 -16.48
N THR A 439 -0.23 21.73 -17.76
CA THR A 439 -0.70 22.85 -18.58
C THR A 439 -2.15 23.25 -18.25
N GLY A 440 -2.69 22.87 -17.09
CA GLY A 440 -4.11 23.06 -16.74
C GLY A 440 -5.07 22.29 -17.65
N LEU A 441 -4.65 21.16 -18.23
CA LEU A 441 -5.48 20.34 -19.11
C LEU A 441 -5.66 18.94 -18.52
N ASN A 442 -6.91 18.59 -18.25
CA ASN A 442 -7.28 17.36 -17.58
C ASN A 442 -8.34 16.58 -18.35
N TYR A 443 -8.39 15.27 -18.13
CA TYR A 443 -9.17 14.34 -18.94
C TYR A 443 -10.20 13.57 -18.11
N PHE A 444 -11.35 13.34 -18.72
CA PHE A 444 -12.52 12.75 -18.08
C PHE A 444 -13.17 11.74 -19.00
N ILE A 445 -13.63 10.63 -18.42
CA ILE A 445 -14.36 9.57 -19.10
C ILE A 445 -15.85 9.92 -19.10
N PRO A 446 -16.49 10.19 -20.26
CA PRO A 446 -17.93 10.40 -20.34
C PRO A 446 -18.73 9.34 -19.58
N ILE A 447 -19.72 9.77 -18.80
CA ILE A 447 -20.48 8.86 -17.93
C ILE A 447 -21.26 7.82 -18.73
N GLY A 448 -21.82 8.20 -19.90
CA GLY A 448 -22.52 7.27 -20.79
C GLY A 448 -21.63 6.10 -21.22
N ASP A 449 -20.39 6.40 -21.65
CA ASP A 449 -19.42 5.38 -22.04
C ASP A 449 -19.03 4.48 -20.85
N ALA A 450 -18.96 5.02 -19.63
CA ALA A 450 -18.68 4.23 -18.43
C ALA A 450 -19.81 3.25 -18.12
N LEU A 451 -21.07 3.72 -18.17
CA LEU A 451 -22.25 2.90 -17.96
C LEU A 451 -22.36 1.79 -19.00
N GLU A 452 -22.17 2.12 -20.29
CA GLU A 452 -22.18 1.13 -21.37
C GLU A 452 -21.11 0.04 -21.16
N LYS A 453 -19.88 0.43 -20.83
CA LYS A 453 -18.78 -0.53 -20.66
C LYS A 453 -18.85 -1.36 -19.40
N LEU A 454 -19.58 -0.88 -18.41
CA LEU A 454 -19.88 -1.63 -17.18
C LEU A 454 -21.23 -2.32 -17.25
N ASP A 455 -21.94 -2.28 -18.39
CA ASP A 455 -23.25 -2.91 -18.61
C ASP A 455 -24.30 -2.47 -17.57
N ILE A 456 -24.34 -1.17 -17.30
CA ILE A 456 -25.27 -0.53 -16.35
C ILE A 456 -26.36 0.18 -17.15
N GLY A 457 -27.61 -0.23 -16.97
CA GLY A 457 -28.76 0.43 -17.56
C GLY A 457 -29.26 1.63 -16.74
N ILE A 458 -30.03 2.48 -17.40
CA ILE A 458 -30.86 3.49 -16.75
C ILE A 458 -32.28 3.21 -17.21
N GLU A 459 -33.19 2.98 -16.26
CA GLU A 459 -34.59 2.73 -16.57
C GLU A 459 -35.14 3.81 -17.49
N ASP A 460 -35.88 3.43 -18.53
CA ASP A 460 -36.65 4.38 -19.31
C ASP A 460 -37.71 5.00 -18.40
N GLY A 461 -37.41 6.17 -17.84
CA GLY A 461 -38.37 6.92 -17.05
C GLY A 461 -39.65 7.07 -17.86
N GLU A 462 -40.79 6.67 -17.28
CA GLU A 462 -42.10 6.90 -17.89
C GLU A 462 -42.10 8.29 -18.50
N LYS A 463 -42.25 8.35 -19.83
CA LYS A 463 -42.58 9.60 -20.52
C LYS A 463 -43.87 10.09 -19.87
N SER A 464 -43.74 10.93 -18.86
CA SER A 464 -44.86 11.63 -18.25
C SER A 464 -45.37 12.64 -19.27
N GLN A 465 -46.11 12.14 -20.26
CA GLN A 465 -47.19 12.87 -20.87
C GLN A 465 -48.25 13.08 -19.78
N GLY A 466 -48.02 14.09 -18.95
CA GLY A 466 -48.99 14.61 -18.01
C GLY A 466 -49.16 16.08 -18.31
N ALA A 467 -50.20 16.40 -19.08
CA ALA A 467 -50.68 17.77 -19.24
C ALA A 467 -50.78 18.43 -17.85
N PHE A 468 -50.23 19.64 -17.73
CA PHE A 468 -50.46 20.49 -16.56
C PHE A 468 -51.98 20.72 -16.42
N ASP A 469 -52.62 20.02 -15.49
CA ASP A 469 -53.94 20.34 -14.98
C ASP A 469 -53.79 21.56 -14.05
N THR A 470 -54.27 22.70 -14.51
CA THR A 470 -54.24 23.98 -13.79
C THR A 470 -55.35 24.13 -12.75
N SER A 471 -56.09 23.07 -12.42
CA SER A 471 -57.27 23.18 -11.55
C SER A 471 -57.00 23.16 -10.03
N ALA A 472 -55.76 23.03 -9.58
CA ALA A 472 -55.43 22.97 -8.14
C ALA A 472 -54.39 24.01 -7.69
N MET A 473 -54.67 25.31 -7.84
CA MET A 473 -54.03 26.35 -7.03
C MET A 473 -55.10 27.21 -6.34
N ALA A 474 -55.23 27.04 -5.03
CA ALA A 474 -55.97 27.96 -4.17
C ALA A 474 -55.26 29.34 -4.15
N PRO A 475 -56.00 30.46 -4.09
CA PRO A 475 -55.38 31.78 -4.16
C PRO A 475 -54.59 32.11 -2.89
N ALA A 476 -53.36 32.60 -3.08
CA ALA A 476 -52.49 33.06 -2.01
C ALA A 476 -53.07 34.26 -1.27
N LYS A 477 -53.07 34.20 0.08
CA LYS A 477 -53.35 35.34 0.97
C LYS A 477 -52.29 36.42 0.77
N SER A 478 -52.75 37.65 0.57
CA SER A 478 -51.92 38.86 0.50
C SER A 478 -51.12 39.07 1.79
N LEU A 479 -49.79 39.10 1.69
CA LEU A 479 -48.91 39.61 2.73
C LEU A 479 -48.90 41.15 2.69
N ASN A 480 -49.26 41.75 3.81
CA ASN A 480 -49.31 43.19 4.00
C ASN A 480 -47.87 43.71 4.22
N VAL A 481 -47.34 44.51 3.30
CA VAL A 481 -46.01 45.11 3.41
C VAL A 481 -46.16 46.49 4.05
N GLY A 482 -45.51 46.69 5.21
CA GLY A 482 -45.45 47.99 5.89
C GLY A 482 -44.70 49.06 5.09
N PRO A 483 -44.85 50.35 5.44
CA PRO A 483 -44.37 51.44 4.59
C PRO A 483 -42.83 51.57 4.60
N PRO A 484 -42.23 52.20 3.57
CA PRO A 484 -40.79 52.27 3.39
C PRO A 484 -40.13 53.25 4.36
N VAL A 485 -38.97 52.86 4.90
CA VAL A 485 -38.09 53.74 5.68
C VAL A 485 -37.39 54.72 4.73
N GLN A 486 -37.58 56.02 4.96
CA GLN A 486 -36.84 57.10 4.31
C GLN A 486 -35.44 57.24 4.93
N LEU A 487 -34.40 57.13 4.10
CA LEU A 487 -33.04 57.55 4.45
C LEU A 487 -32.91 59.07 4.22
N ALA A 488 -32.41 59.79 5.23
CA ALA A 488 -32.12 61.22 5.14
C ALA A 488 -30.77 61.48 4.44
N PRO A 489 -30.62 62.60 3.69
CA PRO A 489 -29.36 63.01 3.05
C PRO A 489 -28.47 63.75 4.07
N ARG A 490 -27.14 63.73 4.05
CA ARG A 490 -26.08 63.29 3.12
C ARG A 490 -24.93 62.71 3.95
#